data_AF-A0A7C4D9R9-F1
#
_entry.id   AF-A0A7C4D9R9-F1
#
_cell.length_a   1.000
_cell.length_b   1.000
_cell.length_c   1.000
_cell.angle_alpha   90.00
_cell.angle_beta   90.00
_cell.angle_gamma   90.00
#
_symmetry.space_group_name_H-M   'P 1'
#
loop_
_entity.id
_entity.type
_entity.pdbx_description
1 polymer ?
#
loop_
_entity_poly.entity_id
_entity_poly.type
_entity_poly.pdbx_seq_one_letter_code
_entity_poly.pdbx_strand_id
1 'polypeptide(L)'
;VISEVIIPPFSIYGLGESSFSPYDLPIDPSLVGSVHSHPSGDPRPSKQDVNVAFSFGFVHLIITYPYSCHENIYAYDKEGKPLKLIIIE
;
A
#
# COMPACT_ATOMS: atom_id res chain seq x y z
N VAL A 1 -7.28 1.42 -14.14
CA VAL A 1 -5.95 0.80 -14.31
C VAL A 1 -4.98 1.61 -13.46
N ILE A 2 -4.11 0.94 -12.70
CA ILE A 2 -3.03 1.57 -11.94
C ILE A 2 -1.74 1.12 -12.62
N SER A 3 -0.91 2.06 -13.06
CA SER A 3 0.28 1.78 -13.89
C SER A 3 1.56 2.39 -13.33
N GLU A 4 1.48 3.21 -12.29
CA GLU A 4 2.60 3.96 -11.75
C GLU A 4 2.67 3.84 -10.23
N VAL A 5 3.88 3.95 -9.71
CA VAL A 5 4.17 4.07 -8.28
C VAL A 5 5.09 5.26 -8.08
N ILE A 6 4.84 6.04 -7.04
CA ILE A 6 5.72 7.13 -6.62
C ILE A 6 6.38 6.75 -5.30
N ILE A 7 7.63 7.20 -5.10
CA ILE A 7 8.29 7.11 -3.80
C ILE A 7 8.09 8.46 -3.11
N PRO A 8 7.40 8.51 -1.96
CA PRO A 8 7.14 9.76 -1.26
C PRO A 8 8.44 10.47 -0.84
N PRO A 9 8.52 11.81 -1.02
CA PRO A 9 9.64 12.58 -0.47
C PRO A 9 9.63 12.51 1.06
N PHE A 10 10.79 12.72 1.68
CA PHE A 10 10.96 12.78 3.14
C PHE A 10 10.48 11.53 3.92
N SER A 11 10.56 10.36 3.29
CA SER A 11 10.25 9.09 3.96
C SER A 11 11.15 8.86 5.19
N ILE A 12 10.53 8.42 6.28
CA ILE A 12 11.19 8.07 7.55
C ILE A 12 11.29 6.55 7.63
N TYR A 13 12.50 6.06 7.90
CA TYR A 13 12.80 4.63 7.99
C TYR A 13 13.11 4.24 9.44
N GLY A 14 12.45 3.20 9.92
CA GLY A 14 12.64 2.62 11.24
C GLY A 14 12.99 1.15 11.18
N LEU A 15 13.17 0.53 12.34
CA LEU A 15 13.39 -0.91 12.41
C LEU A 15 12.07 -1.64 12.13
N GLY A 16 11.92 -2.13 10.90
CA GLY A 16 10.74 -2.89 10.47
C GLY A 16 9.59 -2.04 9.93
N GLU A 17 9.79 -0.74 9.73
CA GLU A 17 8.77 0.17 9.21
C GLU A 17 9.36 1.24 8.29
N SER A 18 8.52 1.73 7.38
CA SER A 18 8.77 2.91 6.56
C SER A 18 7.48 3.71 6.53
N SER A 19 7.57 5.02 6.76
CA SER A 19 6.42 5.91 6.79
C SER A 19 6.72 7.23 6.10
N PHE A 20 5.67 7.95 5.73
CA PHE A 20 5.74 9.28 5.14
C PHE A 20 4.48 10.05 5.51
N SER A 21 4.53 11.38 5.44
CA SER A 21 3.36 12.22 5.61
C SER A 21 2.62 12.36 4.27
N PRO A 22 1.31 12.02 4.18
CA PRO A 22 0.53 12.28 2.97
C PRO A 22 0.50 13.76 2.58
N TYR A 23 0.76 14.69 3.52
CA TYR A 23 0.84 16.13 3.25
C TYR A 23 2.10 16.54 2.47
N ASP A 24 3.11 15.69 2.39
CA ASP A 24 4.32 15.94 1.59
C ASP A 24 4.16 15.48 0.13
N LEU A 25 3.04 14.81 -0.19
CA LEU A 25 2.71 14.45 -1.57
C LEU A 25 2.21 15.67 -2.35
N PRO A 26 2.48 15.74 -3.67
CA PRO A 26 1.87 16.76 -4.52
C PRO A 26 0.35 16.65 -4.49
N ILE A 27 -0.33 17.79 -4.69
CA ILE A 27 -1.77 17.80 -4.92
C ILE A 27 -2.02 17.19 -6.30
N ASP A 28 -2.25 15.88 -6.33
CA ASP A 28 -2.45 15.12 -7.54
C ASP A 28 -3.62 14.13 -7.36
N PRO A 29 -4.75 14.32 -8.06
CA PRO A 29 -5.90 13.44 -7.95
C PRO A 29 -5.69 12.06 -8.57
N SER A 30 -4.59 11.85 -9.30
CA SER A 30 -4.20 10.53 -9.82
C SER A 30 -3.59 9.62 -8.73
N LEU A 31 -3.30 10.14 -7.54
CA LEU A 31 -2.85 9.36 -6.39
C LEU A 31 -4.03 8.58 -5.78
N VAL A 32 -4.10 7.30 -6.11
CA VAL A 32 -5.25 6.44 -5.79
C VAL A 32 -5.14 5.68 -4.47
N GLY A 33 -3.99 5.73 -3.80
CA GLY A 33 -3.77 5.11 -2.49
C GLY A 33 -2.33 4.70 -2.27
N SER A 34 -2.10 3.61 -1.54
CA SER A 34 -0.78 3.25 -1.00
C SER A 34 -0.40 1.80 -1.28
N VAL A 35 0.90 1.51 -1.17
CA VAL A 35 1.45 0.16 -1.24
C VAL A 35 2.53 -0.01 -0.18
N HIS A 36 2.50 -1.13 0.54
CA HIS A 36 3.56 -1.51 1.48
C HIS A 36 3.75 -3.03 1.54
N SER A 37 4.78 -3.47 2.27
CA SER A 37 5.15 -4.89 2.34
C SER A 37 4.94 -5.50 3.72
N HIS A 38 4.48 -6.75 3.76
CA HIS A 38 4.44 -7.58 4.98
C HIS A 38 5.49 -8.70 4.91
N PRO A 39 6.64 -8.54 5.62
CA PRO A 39 7.71 -9.55 5.62
C PRO A 39 7.35 -10.83 6.37
N SER A 40 6.30 -10.81 7.19
CA SER A 40 5.76 -11.99 7.85
C SER A 40 5.07 -12.98 6.90
N GLY A 41 4.69 -12.54 5.71
CA GLY A 41 3.88 -13.33 4.78
C GLY A 41 2.37 -13.22 5.02
N ASP A 42 1.92 -12.61 6.12
CA ASP A 42 0.50 -12.44 6.43
C ASP A 42 -0.10 -11.28 5.60
N PRO A 43 -1.07 -11.52 4.72
CA PRO A 43 -1.64 -10.45 3.89
C PRO A 43 -2.60 -9.54 4.64
N ARG A 44 -3.06 -9.92 5.84
CA ARG A 44 -4.14 -9.21 6.52
C ARG A 44 -3.67 -7.83 7.00
N PRO A 45 -4.42 -6.76 6.70
CA PRO A 45 -4.11 -5.44 7.24
C PRO A 45 -4.25 -5.44 8.76
N SER A 46 -3.25 -4.87 9.43
CA SER A 46 -3.28 -4.54 10.84
C SER A 46 -4.16 -3.31 11.09
N LYS A 47 -4.45 -3.03 12.37
CA LYS A 47 -5.11 -1.78 12.76
C LYS A 47 -4.30 -0.54 12.37
N GLN A 48 -2.97 -0.66 12.38
CA GLN A 48 -2.09 0.44 12.00
C GLN A 48 -2.16 0.72 10.51
N ASP A 49 -2.27 -0.33 9.68
CA ASP A 49 -2.41 -0.18 8.23
C ASP A 49 -3.68 0.61 7.90
N VAL A 50 -4.82 0.21 8.47
CA VAL A 50 -6.11 0.88 8.26
C VAL A 50 -6.07 2.35 8.72
N ASN A 51 -5.42 2.64 9.85
CA ASN A 51 -5.43 3.99 10.41
C ASN A 51 -4.41 4.94 9.77
N VAL A 52 -3.30 4.43 9.23
CA VAL A 52 -2.18 5.25 8.75
C VAL A 52 -1.91 5.05 7.28
N ALA A 53 -1.56 3.82 6.87
CA ALA A 53 -1.24 3.53 5.48
C ALA A 53 -2.47 3.74 4.57
N PHE A 54 -3.68 3.47 5.09
CA PHE A 54 -4.92 3.56 4.32
C PHE A 54 -5.64 4.91 4.46
N SER A 55 -4.95 5.90 5.02
CA SER A 55 -5.54 7.22 5.34
C SER A 55 -5.89 8.09 4.13
N PHE A 56 -5.36 7.80 2.94
CA PHE A 56 -5.62 8.55 1.71
C PHE A 56 -5.88 7.63 0.51
N GLY A 57 -6.68 8.08 -0.44
CA GLY A 57 -7.02 7.28 -1.62
C GLY A 57 -8.08 6.21 -1.31
N PHE A 58 -8.19 5.22 -2.19
CA PHE A 58 -9.27 4.24 -2.21
C PHE A 58 -8.80 2.80 -2.48
N VAL A 59 -7.55 2.58 -2.89
CA VAL A 59 -6.97 1.26 -3.11
C VAL A 59 -5.64 1.15 -2.39
N HIS A 60 -5.48 0.10 -1.59
CA HIS A 60 -4.26 -0.15 -0.83
C HIS A 60 -3.73 -1.54 -1.12
N LEU A 61 -2.44 -1.64 -1.43
CA LEU A 61 -1.79 -2.89 -1.76
C LEU A 61 -0.87 -3.35 -0.62
N ILE A 62 -0.99 -4.62 -0.26
CA ILE A 62 -0.06 -5.30 0.64
C ILE A 62 0.67 -6.37 -0.17
N ILE A 63 2.00 -6.25 -0.26
CA ILE A 63 2.85 -7.25 -0.91
C ILE A 63 3.50 -8.11 0.18
N THR A 64 3.31 -9.42 0.12
CA THR A 64 3.77 -10.33 1.18
C THR A 64 5.02 -11.13 0.77
N TYR A 65 5.82 -11.53 1.77
CA TYR A 65 6.81 -12.58 1.57
C TYR A 65 6.13 -13.84 1.01
N PRO A 66 6.72 -14.58 0.04
CA PRO A 66 8.11 -14.52 -0.44
C PRO A 66 8.38 -13.52 -1.58
N TYR A 67 7.45 -12.64 -1.93
CA TYR A 67 7.61 -11.64 -3.00
C TYR A 67 7.95 -12.24 -4.38
N SER A 68 7.55 -13.48 -4.63
CA SER A 68 8.01 -14.25 -5.80
C SER A 68 7.04 -14.21 -6.96
N CYS A 69 5.76 -13.96 -6.70
CA CYS A 69 4.74 -13.94 -7.74
C CYS A 69 3.61 -12.95 -7.43
N HIS A 70 2.80 -12.70 -8.45
CA HIS A 70 1.62 -11.86 -8.38
C HIS A 70 0.58 -12.30 -7.33
N GLU A 71 0.55 -13.58 -6.96
CA GLU A 71 -0.33 -14.09 -5.91
C GLU A 71 0.07 -13.58 -4.51
N ASN A 72 1.26 -12.98 -4.37
CA ASN A 72 1.70 -12.33 -3.14
C ASN A 72 1.26 -10.86 -3.04
N ILE A 73 0.42 -10.38 -3.99
CA ILE A 73 -0.10 -9.02 -4.01
C ILE A 73 -1.59 -9.06 -3.65
N TYR A 74 -1.94 -8.34 -2.58
CA TYR A 74 -3.30 -8.28 -2.08
C TYR A 74 -3.78 -6.84 -2.09
N ALA A 75 -5.05 -6.63 -2.46
CA ALA A 75 -5.65 -5.30 -2.54
C ALA A 75 -6.76 -5.15 -1.50
N TYR A 76 -6.88 -3.94 -0.94
CA TYR A 76 -7.84 -3.60 0.11
C TYR A 76 -8.45 -2.22 -0.14
N ASP A 77 -9.69 -2.03 0.32
CA ASP A 77 -10.29 -0.70 0.46
C ASP A 77 -9.80 0.00 1.74
N LYS A 78 -10.25 1.24 1.95
CA LYS A 78 -9.86 2.05 3.11
C LYS A 78 -10.29 1.46 4.46
N GLU A 79 -11.30 0.58 4.46
CA GLU A 79 -11.75 -0.15 5.65
C GLU A 79 -10.98 -1.47 5.88
N GLY A 80 -10.02 -1.79 5.01
CA GLY A 80 -9.26 -3.03 5.05
C GLY A 80 -10.04 -4.24 4.54
N LYS A 81 -11.11 -4.05 3.76
CA LYS A 81 -11.84 -5.16 3.13
C LYS A 81 -11.15 -5.57 1.84
N PRO A 82 -11.04 -6.87 1.54
CA PRO A 82 -10.39 -7.34 0.33
C PRO A 82 -11.06 -6.83 -0.94
N LEU A 83 -10.24 -6.38 -1.89
CA LEU A 83 -10.64 -6.03 -3.25
C LEU A 83 -10.15 -7.10 -4.23
N LYS A 84 -10.91 -7.33 -5.29
CA LYS A 84 -10.47 -8.19 -6.40
C LYS A 84 -9.40 -7.45 -7.22
N LEU A 85 -8.19 -7.99 -7.25
CA LEU A 85 -7.10 -7.51 -8.09
C LEU A 85 -7.09 -8.26 -9.44
N ILE A 86 -6.92 -7.52 -10.54
CA ILE A 86 -6.71 -8.06 -11.87
C ILE A 86 -5.45 -7.41 -12.42
N ILE A 87 -4.46 -8.22 -12.78
CA ILE A 87 -3.21 -7.77 -13.36
C ILE A 87 -3.35 -7.86 -14.88
N ILE A 88 -2.97 -6.78 -15.56
CA ILE A 88 -2.98 -6.66 -17.01
C ILE A 88 -1.54 -6.45 -17.49
N GLU A 89 -1.20 -7.07 -18.62
CA GLU A 89 0.07 -6.87 -19.33
C GLU A 89 -0.04 -5.77 -20.38
#